data_AF-A0A356I510-F1
#
_entry.id   AF-A0A356I510-F1
#
_cell.length_a   1.000
_cell.length_b   1.000
_cell.length_c   1.000
_cell.angle_alpha   90.00
_cell.angle_beta   90.00
_cell.angle_gamma   90.00
#
_symmetry.space_group_name_H-M   'P 1'
#
loop_
_entity.id
_entity.type
_entity.pdbx_description
1 polymer ?
#
loop_
_entity_poly.entity_id
_entity_poly.type
_entity_poly.pdbx_seq_one_letter_code
_entity_poly.pdbx_strand_id
1 'polypeptide(L)' 'MSDINRMKERINFCIQGELWEQLPKFLNEMHPADIAEIINHAPIGDQNTLFELIDQDIKPDVLIELDHQAEADVL' A
#
# COMPACT_ATOMS: atom_id res chain seq x y z
N MET A 1 4.40 -14.21 15.65
CA MET A 1 4.68 -13.72 14.29
C MET A 1 3.53 -12.78 13.94
N SER A 2 3.80 -11.48 13.81
CA SER A 2 2.76 -10.45 13.76
C SER A 2 1.92 -10.54 12.48
N ASP A 3 0.60 -10.45 12.61
CA ASP A 3 -0.40 -10.54 11.53
C ASP A 3 -0.09 -9.60 10.35
N ILE A 4 0.56 -8.47 10.62
CA ILE A 4 1.02 -7.47 9.65
C ILE A 4 1.99 -8.06 8.61
N ASN A 5 2.95 -8.90 9.03
CA ASN A 5 3.92 -9.49 8.08
C ASN A 5 3.21 -10.43 7.10
N ARG A 6 2.24 -11.21 7.57
CA ARG A 6 1.47 -12.14 6.74
C ARG A 6 0.56 -11.39 5.75
N MET A 7 0.08 -10.21 6.13
CA MET A 7 -0.69 -9.35 5.24
C MET A 7 0.19 -8.78 4.12
N LYS A 8 1.38 -8.26 4.48
CA LYS A 8 2.36 -7.75 3.51
C LYS A 8 2.79 -8.83 2.50
N GLU A 9 3.03 -10.06 2.94
CA GLU A 9 3.33 -11.19 2.04
C GLU A 9 2.16 -11.50 1.09
N ARG A 10 0.91 -11.46 1.57
CA ARG A 10 -0.27 -11.64 0.72
C ARG A 10 -0.43 -10.55 -0.33
N ILE A 11 -0.15 -9.30 0.03
CA ILE A 11 -0.24 -8.18 -0.90
C ILE A 11 0.84 -8.29 -1.96
N ASN A 12 2.08 -8.61 -1.58
CA ASN A 12 3.15 -8.90 -2.54
C ASN A 12 2.80 -10.06 -3.47
N PHE A 13 2.19 -11.13 -2.93
CA PHE A 13 1.70 -12.23 -3.76
C PHE A 13 0.62 -11.78 -4.74
N CYS A 14 -0.29 -10.89 -4.33
CA CYS A 14 -1.30 -10.33 -5.23
C CYS A 14 -0.68 -9.44 -6.31
N ILE A 15 0.32 -8.62 -5.98
CA ILE A 15 1.05 -7.79 -6.95
C ILE A 15 1.77 -8.68 -7.97
N GLN A 16 2.50 -9.71 -7.51
CA GLN A 16 3.21 -10.65 -8.40
C GLN A 16 2.28 -11.53 -9.24
N GLY A 17 1.09 -11.85 -8.72
CA GLY A 17 0.07 -12.61 -9.42
C GLY A 17 -0.88 -11.75 -10.26
N GLU A 18 -0.64 -10.43 -10.37
CA GLU A 18 -1.52 -9.47 -11.03
C GLU A 18 -2.98 -9.53 -10.54
N LEU A 19 -3.18 -9.90 -9.26
CA LEU A 19 -4.48 -10.03 -8.59
C LEU A 19 -4.97 -8.67 -8.07
N TRP A 20 -4.97 -7.66 -8.95
CA TRP A 20 -5.31 -6.28 -8.62
C TRP A 20 -6.75 -6.13 -8.10
N GLU A 21 -7.67 -6.99 -8.54
CA GLU A 21 -9.08 -6.95 -8.11
C GLU A 21 -9.30 -7.29 -6.63
N GLN A 22 -8.34 -7.98 -5.99
CA GLN A 22 -8.44 -8.37 -4.58
C GLN A 22 -7.79 -7.36 -3.65
N LEU A 23 -6.85 -6.56 -4.15
CA LEU A 23 -6.11 -5.57 -3.36
C LEU A 23 -7.02 -4.53 -2.70
N PRO A 24 -8.03 -3.92 -3.35
CA PRO A 24 -8.88 -2.91 -2.73
C PRO A 24 -9.51 -3.38 -1.42
N LYS A 25 -9.93 -4.65 -1.34
CA LYS A 25 -10.50 -5.23 -0.11
C LYS A 25 -9.49 -5.28 1.02
N PHE A 26 -8.26 -5.68 0.72
CA PHE A 26 -7.19 -5.74 1.72
C PHE A 26 -6.73 -4.35 2.14
N LEU A 27 -6.60 -3.42 1.18
CA LEU A 27 -6.20 -2.04 1.45
C LEU A 27 -7.23 -1.33 2.34
N ASN A 28 -8.52 -1.54 2.13
CA ASN A 28 -9.57 -0.92 2.97
C ASN A 28 -9.59 -1.46 4.41
N GLU A 29 -9.10 -2.68 4.63
CA GLU A 29 -8.94 -3.25 5.98
C GLU A 29 -7.62 -2.84 6.67
N MET A 30 -6.76 -2.09 5.98
CA MET A 30 -5.44 -1.70 6.47
C MET A 30 -5.38 -0.25 6.93
N HIS A 31 -4.41 0.04 7.80
CA HIS A 31 -4.12 1.41 8.18
C HIS A 31 -3.46 2.18 7.03
N PRO A 32 -3.76 3.48 6.85
CA PRO A 32 -3.17 4.29 5.79
C PRO A 32 -1.63 4.26 5.77
N ALA A 33 -1.00 4.24 6.94
CA ALA A 33 0.46 4.14 7.10
C ALA A 33 1.04 2.84 6.53
N ASP A 34 0.37 1.71 6.74
CA ASP A 34 0.82 0.43 6.20
C ASP A 34 0.65 0.38 4.67
N ILE A 35 -0.42 0.99 4.14
CA ILE A 35 -0.68 1.09 2.70
C ILE A 35 0.40 1.95 2.04
N ALA A 36 0.70 3.10 2.65
CA ALA A 36 1.77 3.99 2.21
C ALA A 36 3.12 3.26 2.15
N GLU A 37 3.44 2.45 3.17
CA GLU A 37 4.67 1.66 3.19
C GLU A 37 4.73 0.66 2.03
N ILE A 38 3.61 -0.04 1.75
CA ILE A 38 3.52 -0.99 0.64
C ILE A 38 3.73 -0.29 -0.70
N ILE A 39 3.11 0.88 -0.91
CA ILE A 39 3.24 1.65 -2.14
C ILE A 39 4.69 2.14 -2.28
N ASN A 40 5.29 2.66 -1.22
CA ASN A 40 6.67 3.13 -1.27
C ASN A 40 7.67 2.00 -1.56
N HIS A 41 7.39 0.79 -1.06
CA HIS A 41 8.18 -0.42 -1.35
C HIS A 41 7.88 -1.08 -2.70
N ALA A 42 6.74 -0.77 -3.31
CA ALA A 42 6.38 -1.27 -4.63
C ALA A 42 7.21 -0.57 -5.72
N PRO A 43 7.51 -1.25 -6.84
CA PRO A 43 8.21 -0.63 -7.94
C PRO A 43 7.38 0.52 -8.53
N ILE A 44 8.04 1.58 -9.00
CA ILE A 44 7.41 2.82 -9.50
C ILE A 44 6.26 2.58 -10.50
N GLY A 45 6.34 1.53 -11.33
CA GLY A 45 5.27 1.16 -12.26
C GLY A 45 3.97 0.72 -11.57
N ASP A 46 4.07 0.08 -10.41
CA ASP A 46 2.96 -0.46 -9.64
C ASP A 46 2.42 0.54 -8.62
N GLN A 47 3.21 1.54 -8.22
CA GLN A 47 2.80 2.56 -7.24
C GLN A 47 1.53 3.30 -7.67
N ASN A 48 1.49 3.75 -8.93
CA ASN A 48 0.31 4.41 -9.48
C ASN A 48 -0.91 3.47 -9.51
N THR A 49 -0.71 2.21 -9.91
CA THR A 49 -1.78 1.20 -9.94
C THR A 49 -2.33 0.96 -8.54
N LEU A 50 -1.46 0.78 -7.54
CA LEU A 50 -1.85 0.61 -6.15
C LEU A 50 -2.61 1.82 -5.62
N PHE A 51 -2.12 3.03 -5.90
CA PHE A 51 -2.75 4.27 -5.47
C PHE A 51 -4.14 4.48 -6.09
N GLU A 52 -4.34 4.05 -7.33
CA GLU A 52 -5.64 4.07 -8.00
C GLU A 52 -6.64 3.04 -7.44
N LEU A 53 -6.15 1.97 -6.82
CA LEU A 53 -6.98 0.92 -6.20
C LEU A 53 -7.45 1.28 -4.78
N ILE A 54 -6.89 2.33 -4.17
CA ILE A 54 -7.29 2.80 -2.84
C ILE A 54 -8.64 3.48 -2.91
N ASP A 55 -9.47 3.21 -1.92
CA ASP A 55 -10.76 3.87 -1.75
C ASP A 55 -10.61 5.39 -1.58
N GLN A 56 -11.45 6.18 -2.25
CA GLN A 56 -11.36 7.64 -2.26
C GLN A 56 -11.50 8.25 -0.86
N ASP A 57 -12.20 7.56 0.05
CA ASP A 57 -12.37 8.00 1.44
C ASP A 57 -11.06 7.99 2.24
N ILE A 58 -10.18 6.98 2.03
CA ILE A 58 -8.91 6.85 2.76
C ILE A 58 -7.69 7.30 1.94
N LYS A 59 -7.85 7.52 0.63
CA LYS A 59 -6.81 8.01 -0.28
C LYS A 59 -6.10 9.29 0.19
N PRO A 60 -6.80 10.33 0.71
CA PRO A 60 -6.11 11.51 1.24
C PRO A 60 -5.24 11.20 2.46
N ASP A 61 -5.69 10.34 3.37
CA ASP A 61 -4.91 9.91 4.53
C ASP A 61 -3.66 9.14 4.10
N VAL A 62 -3.79 8.22 3.13
CA VAL A 62 -2.63 7.48 2.59
C VAL A 62 -1.61 8.42 1.94
N LEU A 63 -2.06 9.45 1.22
CA LEU A 63 -1.18 10.42 0.58
C LEU A 63 -0.37 11.22 1.62
N ILE A 64 -0.98 11.61 2.73
CA ILE A 64 -0.28 12.27 3.84
C ILE A 64 0.80 11.35 4.43
N GLU A 65 0.48 10.08 4.65
CA GLU A 65 1.44 9.12 5.18
C GLU A 65 2.58 8.84 4.18
N LEU A 66 2.29 8.77 2.87
CA LEU A 66 3.31 8.64 1.82
C LEU A 66 4.29 9.81 1.82
N ASP A 67 3.77 11.04 1.96
CA ASP A 67 4.59 12.25 2.02
C ASP A 67 5.51 12.22 3.27
N HIS A 68 4.94 11.91 4.43
CA HIS A 68 5.70 11.76 5.68
C HIS A 68 6.80 10.68 5.59
N GLN A 69 6.54 9.56 4.92
CA GLN A 69 7.52 8.48 4.76
C GLN A 69 8.62 8.84 3.75
N ALA A 70 8.30 9.58 2.69
CA ALA A 70 9.30 10.06 1.72
C ALA A 70 10.28 11.05 2.36
N GLU A 71 9.83 11.87 3.31
CA GLU A 71 10.71 12.77 4.08
C GLU A 71 11.64 11.99 5.04
N ALA A 72 11.18 10.85 5.57
CA ALA A 72 11.92 10.04 6.53
C ALA A 72 13.10 9.24 5.92
N ASP A 73 13.04 8.88 4.63
CA ASP A 73 14.09 8.10 3.95
C ASP A 73 15.32 8.96 3.57
N VAL A 74 15.21 10.29 3.65
CA VAL A 74 16.22 11.27 3.18
C VAL A 74 17.19 11.73 4.29
N LEU A 75 17.14 11.15 5.50
CA LEU A 75 17.98 11.55 6.65
C LEU A 75 19.15 10.62 6.98
#